data_AF-A0A8S3FFM8-F1
#
_entry.id   AF-A0A8S3FFM8-F1
#
_cell.length_a   1.000
_cell.length_b   1.000
_cell.length_c   1.000
_cell.angle_alpha   90.00
_cell.angle_beta   90.00
_cell.angle_gamma   90.00
#
_symmetry.space_group_name_H-M   'P 1'
#
loop_
_entity.id
_entity.type
_entity.pdbx_description
1 polymer ?
#
loop_
_entity_poly.entity_id
_entity_poly.type
_entity_poly.pdbx_seq_one_letter_code
_entity_poly.pdbx_strand_id
1 'polypeptide(L)'
;QVGEALTYDGSNIKLDKAFRIYTNDRQPARYFTSNNTQALSIEELNADIKRLHNQIKQTNSSMNELKTIRQTTKDNLDKIKNMINENNKKIIELNQ
;
A
#
# COMPACT_ATOMS: atom_id res chain seq x y z
N GLN A 1 15.95 21.99 -11.47
CA GLN A 1 16.01 23.46 -11.54
C GLN A 1 16.45 23.96 -10.19
N VAL A 2 17.54 24.72 -10.15
CA VAL A 2 18.09 25.40 -8.97
C VAL A 2 17.74 26.87 -9.15
N GLY A 3 17.12 27.50 -8.15
CA GLY A 3 16.82 28.93 -8.17
C GLY A 3 17.97 29.70 -7.56
N GLU A 4 18.44 30.75 -8.23
CA GLU A 4 19.43 31.67 -7.67
C GLU A 4 18.70 32.83 -7.01
N ALA A 5 19.07 33.16 -5.78
CA ALA A 5 18.56 34.31 -5.06
C ALA A 5 19.72 35.14 -4.48
N LEU A 6 19.56 36.46 -4.48
CA LEU A 6 20.49 37.40 -3.86
C LEU A 6 20.04 37.68 -2.43
N THR A 7 20.95 37.54 -1.47
CA THR A 7 20.73 37.96 -0.09
C THR A 7 20.94 39.47 0.06
N TYR A 8 20.41 40.03 1.14
CA TYR A 8 20.49 41.47 1.42
C TYR A 8 21.92 42.00 1.55
N ASP A 9 22.87 41.14 1.92
CA ASP A 9 24.30 41.45 1.99
C ASP A 9 25.05 41.25 0.65
N GLY A 10 24.33 40.94 -0.44
CA GLY A 10 24.88 40.76 -1.78
C GLY A 10 25.45 39.37 -2.06
N SER A 11 25.28 38.41 -1.16
CA SER A 11 25.72 37.03 -1.40
C SER A 11 24.77 36.29 -2.34
N ASN A 12 25.33 35.51 -3.27
CA ASN A 12 24.55 34.63 -4.13
C ASN A 12 24.28 33.31 -3.39
N ILE A 13 23.00 32.99 -3.19
CA ILE A 13 22.57 31.69 -2.66
C ILE A 13 21.94 30.86 -3.77
N LYS A 14 22.28 29.57 -3.79
CA LYS A 14 21.65 28.56 -4.65
C LYS A 14 20.66 27.77 -3.82
N LEU A 15 19.40 27.77 -4.24
CA LEU A 15 18.32 27.02 -3.60
C LEU A 15 18.00 25.79 -4.46
N ASP A 16 18.19 24.59 -3.89
CA ASP A 16 17.69 23.36 -4.49
C ASP A 16 16.22 23.10 -4.09
N LYS A 17 15.60 22.06 -4.66
CA LYS A 17 14.20 21.68 -4.35
C LYS A 17 13.97 21.33 -2.87
N ALA A 18 15.03 21.11 -2.10
CA ALA A 18 14.99 20.87 -0.66
C ALA A 18 15.32 22.14 0.16
N PHE A 19 15.32 23.32 -0.48
CA PHE A 19 15.64 24.62 0.11
C PHE A 19 16.97 24.64 0.87
N ARG A 20 17.96 23.87 0.41
CA ARG A 20 19.29 23.88 1.01
C ARG A 20 20.03 25.13 0.54
N ILE A 21 20.43 25.97 1.50
CA ILE A 21 21.21 27.18 1.24
C ILE A 21 22.70 26.82 1.31
N TYR A 22 23.41 27.00 0.21
CA TYR A 22 24.87 26.90 0.15
C TYR A 22 25.44 28.31 -0.01
N THR A 23 26.17 28.80 0.99
CA THR A 23 26.98 30.01 0.89
C THR A 23 28.43 29.62 0.64
N ASN A 24 29.10 30.25 -0.33
CA ASN A 24 30.36 29.77 -0.92
C ASN A 24 31.51 29.52 0.07
N ASP A 25 31.59 30.18 1.24
CA ASP A 25 32.86 30.16 2.01
C ASP A 25 32.79 29.79 3.49
N ARG A 26 31.62 29.45 4.04
CA ARG A 26 31.54 28.90 5.41
C ARG A 26 30.48 27.82 5.49
N GLN A 27 30.86 26.72 6.14
CA GLN A 27 30.03 25.56 6.48
C GLN A 27 28.55 25.94 6.64
N PRO A 28 27.62 25.24 5.99
CA PRO A 28 26.22 25.63 5.97
C PRO A 28 25.71 25.77 7.41
N ALA A 29 25.22 26.95 7.73
CA ALA A 29 24.53 27.23 8.97
C ALA A 29 23.34 26.25 9.07
N ARG A 30 23.51 25.20 9.86
CA ARG A 30 22.56 24.09 10.08
C ARG A 30 21.31 24.53 10.87
N TYR A 31 20.71 25.69 10.56
CA TYR A 31 19.68 26.27 11.41
C TYR A 31 18.26 26.32 10.79
N PHE A 32 18.08 25.93 9.53
CA PHE A 32 16.74 25.98 8.90
C PHE A 32 16.24 24.68 8.26
N THR A 33 17.01 23.59 8.28
CA THR A 33 16.61 22.36 7.55
C THR A 33 16.05 21.24 8.43
N SER A 34 16.30 21.20 9.75
CA SER A 34 15.90 20.01 10.52
C SER A 34 14.38 19.87 10.68
N ASN A 35 13.67 20.92 11.09
CA ASN A 35 12.22 20.85 11.34
C ASN A 35 11.41 20.65 10.04
N ASN A 36 11.77 21.36 8.97
CA ASN A 36 11.09 21.22 7.67
C ASN A 36 11.39 19.86 7.02
N THR A 37 12.63 19.35 7.14
CA THR A 37 12.97 17.99 6.65
C THR A 37 12.26 16.91 7.46
N GLN A 38 12.13 17.09 8.78
CA GLN A 38 11.36 16.19 9.64
C GLN A 38 9.87 16.23 9.31
N ALA A 39 9.28 17.41 9.06
CA ALA A 39 7.88 17.55 8.68
C ALA A 39 7.58 16.86 7.34
N LEU A 40 8.44 17.06 6.32
CA LEU A 40 8.31 16.36 5.04
C LEU A 40 8.42 14.84 5.19
N SER A 41 9.38 14.36 6.00
CA SER A 41 9.53 12.93 6.29
C SER A 41 8.30 12.35 7.02
N ILE A 42 7.68 13.10 7.92
CA ILE A 42 6.44 12.70 8.61
C ILE A 42 5.27 12.64 7.62
N GLU A 43 5.15 13.59 6.69
CA GLU A 43 4.12 13.57 5.66
C GLU A 43 4.26 12.36 4.72
N GLU A 44 5.48 12.04 4.30
CA GLU A 44 5.78 10.85 3.48
C GLU A 44 5.41 9.56 4.22
N LEU A 45 5.82 9.42 5.49
CA LEU A 45 5.46 8.27 6.33
C LEU A 45 3.95 8.15 6.51
N ASN A 46 3.24 9.26 6.70
CA ASN A 46 1.78 9.27 6.80
C ASN A 46 1.10 8.84 5.50
N ALA A 47 1.63 9.24 4.34
CA ALA A 47 1.14 8.80 3.04
C ALA A 47 1.35 7.29 2.87
N ASP A 48 2.51 6.78 3.28
CA ASP A 48 2.81 5.34 3.26
C ASP A 48 1.90 4.53 4.17
N ILE A 49 1.66 5.00 5.40
CA ILE A 49 0.73 4.37 6.34
C ILE A 49 -0.68 4.31 5.74
N LYS A 50 -1.16 5.39 5.12
CA LYS A 50 -2.47 5.42 4.46
C LYS A 50 -2.54 4.42 3.30
N ARG A 51 -1.49 4.35 2.47
CA ARG A 51 -1.39 3.39 1.37
C ARG A 51 -1.42 1.95 1.87
N LEU A 52 -0.61 1.64 2.89
CA LEU A 52 -0.56 0.31 3.50
C LEU A 52 -1.91 -0.08 4.12
N HIS A 53 -2.57 0.83 4.83
CA HIS A 53 -3.92 0.58 5.35
C HIS A 53 -4.93 0.24 4.24
N ASN A 54 -4.89 0.95 3.11
CA ASN A 54 -5.76 0.65 1.98
C ASN A 54 -5.46 -0.72 1.37
N GLN A 55 -4.18 -1.08 1.24
CA GLN A 55 -3.78 -2.41 0.77
C GLN A 55 -4.26 -3.51 1.72
N ILE A 56 -4.08 -3.34 3.03
CA ILE A 56 -4.58 -4.29 4.05
C ILE A 56 -6.10 -4.46 3.92
N LYS A 57 -6.85 -3.36 3.75
CA LYS A 57 -8.30 -3.41 3.57
C LYS A 57 -8.69 -4.20 2.32
N GLN A 58 -8.03 -3.95 1.20
CA GLN A 58 -8.27 -4.67 -0.05
C GLN A 58 -7.95 -6.17 0.08
N THR A 59 -6.79 -6.51 0.65
CA THR A 59 -6.41 -7.90 0.90
C THR A 59 -7.42 -8.62 1.80
N ASN A 60 -7.90 -7.96 2.86
CA ASN A 60 -8.93 -8.52 3.74
C ASN A 60 -10.26 -8.76 3.00
N SER A 61 -10.68 -7.84 2.14
CA SER A 61 -11.87 -8.04 1.30
C SER A 61 -11.71 -9.26 0.39
N SER A 62 -10.60 -9.36 -0.35
CA SER A 62 -10.34 -10.51 -1.22
C SER A 62 -10.25 -11.83 -0.45
N MET A 63 -9.69 -11.82 0.75
CA MET A 63 -9.64 -13.00 1.62
C MET A 63 -11.04 -13.46 2.05
N ASN A 64 -11.95 -12.52 2.35
CA ASN A 64 -13.33 -12.83 2.67
C ASN A 64 -14.10 -13.40 1.47
N GLU A 65 -13.88 -12.86 0.28
CA GLU A 65 -14.46 -13.39 -0.98
C GLU A 65 -13.99 -14.82 -1.23
N LEU A 66 -12.68 -15.09 -1.11
CA LEU A 66 -12.12 -16.43 -1.27
C LEU A 66 -12.68 -17.41 -0.24
N LYS A 67 -12.90 -16.98 1.01
CA LYS A 67 -13.51 -17.80 2.05
C LYS A 67 -14.95 -18.21 1.68
N THR A 68 -15.72 -17.28 1.13
CA THR A 68 -17.09 -17.53 0.64
C THR A 68 -17.06 -18.50 -0.54
N ILE A 69 -16.20 -18.25 -1.54
CA ILE A 69 -16.06 -19.14 -2.71
C ILE A 69 -15.71 -20.56 -2.25
N ARG A 70 -14.73 -20.71 -1.35
CA ARG A 70 -14.33 -22.01 -0.81
C ARG A 70 -15.49 -22.73 -0.14
N GLN A 71 -16.32 -22.02 0.63
CA GLN A 71 -17.49 -22.61 1.28
C GLN A 71 -18.51 -23.09 0.24
N THR A 72 -18.85 -22.25 -0.73
CA THR A 72 -19.76 -22.63 -1.83
C THR A 72 -19.25 -23.83 -2.61
N THR A 73 -17.95 -23.89 -2.91
CA THR A 73 -17.34 -25.04 -3.58
C THR A 73 -17.46 -26.31 -2.74
N LYS A 74 -17.23 -26.22 -1.43
CA LYS A 74 -17.40 -27.36 -0.52
C LYS A 74 -18.84 -27.87 -0.52
N ASP A 75 -19.82 -26.97 -0.38
CA ASP A 75 -21.23 -27.33 -0.35
C ASP A 75 -21.67 -27.98 -1.67
N ASN A 76 -21.16 -27.50 -2.80
CA ASN A 76 -21.41 -28.09 -4.12
C ASN A 76 -20.80 -29.49 -4.25
N LEU A 77 -19.59 -29.71 -3.73
CA LEU A 77 -18.96 -31.04 -3.73
C LEU A 77 -19.77 -32.04 -2.89
N ASP A 78 -20.26 -31.61 -1.72
CA ASP A 78 -21.06 -32.47 -0.86
C ASP A 78 -22.42 -32.82 -1.51
N LYS A 79 -23.06 -31.86 -2.20
CA LYS A 79 -24.26 -32.14 -3.02
C LYS A 79 -23.98 -33.15 -4.13
N ILE A 80 -22.90 -32.98 -4.88
CA ILE A 80 -22.53 -33.90 -5.97
C ILE A 80 -22.27 -35.31 -5.43
N LYS A 81 -21.57 -35.44 -4.30
CA LYS A 81 -21.36 -36.75 -3.65
C LYS A 81 -22.68 -37.42 -3.28
N ASN A 82 -23.62 -36.67 -2.73
CA ASN A 82 -24.94 -37.20 -2.39
C ASN A 82 -25.69 -37.66 -3.64
N MET A 83 -25.69 -36.86 -4.71
CA MET A 83 -26.29 -37.24 -5.99
C MET A 83 -25.66 -38.51 -6.58
N ILE A 84 -24.33 -38.66 -6.52
CA ILE A 84 -23.63 -39.87 -6.96
C ILE A 84 -24.11 -41.08 -6.15
N ASN A 85 -24.21 -40.95 -4.82
CA ASN A 85 -24.68 -42.04 -3.96
C ASN A 85 -26.13 -42.44 -4.26
N GLU A 86 -27.01 -41.47 -4.49
CA GLU A 86 -28.40 -41.70 -4.87
C GLU A 86 -28.51 -42.38 -6.23
N ASN A 87 -27.74 -41.93 -7.22
CA ASN A 87 -27.72 -42.53 -8.54
C ASN A 87 -27.20 -43.96 -8.50
N ASN A 88 -26.16 -44.24 -7.70
CA ASN A 88 -25.64 -45.60 -7.51
C ASN A 88 -26.70 -46.52 -6.89
N LYS A 89 -27.47 -46.04 -5.90
CA LYS A 89 -28.59 -46.83 -5.33
C LYS A 89 -29.64 -47.15 -6.39
N LYS A 90 -30.07 -46.16 -7.17
CA LYS A 90 -31.04 -46.36 -8.26
C LYS A 90 -30.53 -47.34 -9.32
N ILE A 91 -29.25 -47.29 -9.67
CA ILE A 91 -28.63 -48.24 -10.60
C ILE A 91 -28.71 -49.66 -10.04
N ILE A 92 -28.44 -49.85 -8.74
CA ILE A 92 -28.56 -51.17 -8.10
C ILE A 92 -30.01 -51.66 -8.14
N GLU A 93 -30.96 -50.79 -7.79
CA GLU A 93 -32.40 -51.11 -7.79
C GLU A 93 -32.92 -51.49 -9.19
N LEU A 94 -32.43 -50.84 -10.25
CA LEU A 94 -32.83 -51.13 -11.63
C LEU A 94 -32.21 -52.42 -12.20
N ASN A 95 -31.13 -52.91 -11.60
CA ASN A 95 -30.42 -54.12 -12.03
C ASN A 95 -30.86 -55.39 -11.26
N GLN A 96 -31.82 -55.27 -10.35
CA GLN A 96 -32.43 -56.37 -9.58
C GLN A 96 -33.80 -56.72 -10.16
#